data_AF-A0A538KCW6-F1
#
_entry.id   AF-A0A538KCW6-F1
#
_cell.length_a   1.000
_cell.length_b   1.000
_cell.length_c   1.000
_cell.angle_alpha   90.00
_cell.angle_beta   90.00
_cell.angle_gamma   90.00
#
_symmetry.space_group_name_H-M   'P 1'
#
loop_
_entity.id
_entity.type
_entity.pdbx_description
1 polymer ?
#
loop_
_entity_poly.entity_id
_entity_poly.type
_entity_poly.pdbx_seq_one_letter_code
_entity_poly.pdbx_strand_id
1 'polypeptide(L)'
;MHIIRTTPRALVAVLGAGALLAGSASAASIVRGTTGDDTLTGTARADLIKALAGDDTVTGQDGNDTIFAGPGRDTIDGGAGDDRLWAKAAVDVVALGDEEGDVVTGGAGDDRIHVRDGERDDVTCGDGEDMVVADQFDSVADDCEVVHRKDVTDEQLAAAKQREQAGAERRHERGEQVKQQVKQKLQDRLQRRAARRA
;
A
#
# COMPACT_ATOMS: atom_id res chain seq x y z
N MET A 1 -48.71 -60.07 -22.87
CA MET A 1 -47.62 -59.77 -21.92
C MET A 1 -47.39 -58.27 -21.89
N HIS A 2 -47.88 -57.57 -20.86
CA HIS A 2 -47.21 -56.47 -20.16
C HIS A 2 -48.12 -56.01 -19.02
N ILE A 3 -47.48 -55.63 -17.92
CA ILE A 3 -47.96 -55.75 -16.54
C ILE A 3 -48.62 -54.44 -16.10
N ILE A 4 -49.74 -54.54 -15.37
CA ILE A 4 -50.34 -53.45 -14.61
C ILE A 4 -49.42 -53.09 -13.43
N ARG A 5 -49.07 -51.82 -13.24
CA ARG A 5 -48.89 -51.24 -11.89
C ARG A 5 -49.39 -49.81 -11.82
N THR A 6 -50.55 -49.65 -11.19
CA THR A 6 -51.05 -48.39 -10.64
C THR A 6 -50.45 -48.17 -9.25
N THR A 7 -50.05 -46.94 -8.93
CA THR A 7 -50.53 -46.14 -7.78
C THR A 7 -49.75 -44.81 -7.67
N PRO A 8 -50.42 -43.73 -7.20
CA PRO A 8 -49.86 -42.37 -7.12
C PRO A 8 -49.29 -42.07 -5.73
N ARG A 9 -48.30 -41.15 -5.64
CA ARG A 9 -47.82 -40.38 -4.46
C ARG A 9 -46.43 -39.84 -4.80
N ALA A 10 -45.98 -38.64 -4.44
CA ALA A 10 -46.53 -37.61 -3.57
C ALA A 10 -45.98 -36.25 -4.06
N LEU A 11 -46.82 -35.22 -3.93
CA LEU A 11 -46.41 -33.83 -3.88
C LEU A 11 -45.35 -33.68 -2.75
N VAL A 12 -44.10 -33.42 -3.10
CA VAL A 12 -43.08 -33.06 -2.10
C VAL A 12 -43.10 -31.55 -1.95
N ALA A 13 -43.85 -31.07 -0.95
CA ALA A 13 -43.62 -29.75 -0.39
C ALA A 13 -42.38 -29.84 0.53
N VAL A 14 -41.25 -29.29 0.09
CA VAL A 14 -40.14 -28.97 1.00
C VAL A 14 -40.31 -27.51 1.42
N LEU A 15 -41.05 -27.30 2.50
CA LEU A 15 -40.79 -26.18 3.40
C LEU A 15 -39.86 -26.74 4.46
N GLY A 16 -38.58 -26.36 4.38
CA GLY A 16 -37.55 -26.83 5.31
C GLY A 16 -36.39 -25.84 5.31
N ALA A 17 -36.16 -25.27 6.48
CA ALA A 17 -35.14 -24.28 6.76
C ALA A 17 -33.73 -24.69 6.33
N GLY A 18 -32.89 -23.67 6.06
CA GLY A 18 -31.44 -23.79 6.21
C GLY A 18 -30.72 -24.53 5.09
N ALA A 19 -30.71 -23.95 3.88
CA ALA A 19 -29.55 -24.13 3.02
C ALA A 19 -28.41 -23.26 3.59
N LEU A 20 -27.76 -23.78 4.63
CA LEU A 20 -26.46 -23.33 5.09
C LEU A 20 -25.47 -23.67 3.98
N LEU A 21 -25.28 -22.75 3.04
CA LEU A 21 -24.07 -22.73 2.23
C LEU A 21 -22.92 -22.41 3.19
N ALA A 22 -22.31 -23.47 3.72
CA ALA A 22 -21.01 -23.41 4.35
C ALA A 22 -19.96 -23.09 3.28
N GLY A 23 -19.95 -21.83 2.82
CA GLY A 23 -18.71 -21.17 2.49
C GLY A 23 -18.12 -20.74 3.81
N SER A 24 -16.90 -21.18 4.11
CA SER A 24 -16.10 -20.59 5.18
C SER A 24 -15.83 -19.13 4.82
N ALA A 25 -16.82 -18.25 5.02
CA ALA A 25 -16.56 -16.84 5.17
C ALA A 25 -15.84 -16.73 6.51
N SER A 26 -14.51 -16.81 6.46
CA SER A 26 -13.66 -16.22 7.49
C SER A 26 -14.28 -14.87 7.79
N ALA A 27 -14.78 -14.68 9.02
CA ALA A 27 -15.40 -13.43 9.42
C ALA A 27 -14.41 -12.30 9.11
N ALA A 28 -14.64 -11.59 8.01
CA ALA A 28 -13.74 -10.55 7.59
C ALA A 28 -13.86 -9.42 8.60
N SER A 29 -12.74 -8.96 9.17
CA SER A 29 -12.82 -7.89 10.16
C SER A 29 -13.10 -6.60 9.40
N ILE A 30 -14.08 -5.82 9.87
CA ILE A 30 -14.43 -4.55 9.24
C ILE A 30 -13.65 -3.46 9.97
N VAL A 31 -12.72 -2.83 9.27
CA VAL A 31 -11.98 -1.66 9.73
C VAL A 31 -12.55 -0.44 9.01
N ARG A 32 -12.95 0.60 9.77
CA ARG A 32 -13.58 1.78 9.19
C ARG A 32 -13.01 3.05 9.81
N GLY A 33 -12.53 3.93 8.95
CA GLY A 33 -12.13 5.29 9.29
C GLY A 33 -13.30 6.25 9.36
N THR A 34 -12.98 7.52 9.20
CA THR A 34 -13.79 8.71 9.35
C THR A 34 -13.64 9.57 8.10
N THR A 35 -14.11 10.82 8.12
CA THR A 35 -13.95 11.72 6.96
C THR A 35 -12.76 12.65 7.11
N GLY A 36 -11.80 12.31 7.97
CA GLY A 36 -10.53 13.01 8.09
C GLY A 36 -9.41 12.00 8.19
N ASP A 37 -8.18 12.49 8.26
CA ASP A 37 -6.97 11.68 8.17
C ASP A 37 -6.88 10.61 9.27
N ASP A 38 -6.92 9.34 8.85
CA ASP A 38 -6.92 8.18 9.73
C ASP A 38 -5.66 7.31 9.56
N THR A 39 -5.33 6.56 10.61
CA THR A 39 -4.35 5.47 10.54
C THR A 39 -5.08 4.17 10.84
N LEU A 40 -5.22 3.33 9.82
CA LEU A 40 -5.97 2.09 9.87
C LEU A 40 -5.03 0.90 9.70
N THR A 41 -5.25 -0.10 10.53
CA THR A 41 -4.51 -1.35 10.45
C THR A 41 -5.49 -2.50 10.56
N GLY A 42 -5.44 -3.41 9.59
CA GLY A 42 -6.13 -4.67 9.58
C GLY A 42 -5.53 -5.67 10.57
N THR A 43 -5.78 -6.93 10.29
CA THR A 43 -5.45 -8.10 11.07
C THR A 43 -4.80 -9.13 10.16
N ALA A 44 -4.22 -10.19 10.71
CA ALA A 44 -3.69 -11.31 9.92
C ALA A 44 -4.79 -12.20 9.30
N ARG A 45 -5.96 -11.64 8.99
CA ARG A 45 -7.11 -12.32 8.40
C ARG A 45 -7.69 -11.37 7.37
N ALA A 46 -8.32 -11.93 6.34
CA ALA A 46 -9.08 -11.16 5.36
C ALA A 46 -9.97 -10.10 6.02
N ASP A 47 -9.78 -8.84 5.64
CA ASP A 47 -10.45 -7.69 6.21
C ASP A 47 -11.13 -6.83 5.15
N LEU A 48 -12.13 -6.07 5.59
CA LEU A 48 -12.78 -5.03 4.80
C LEU A 48 -12.40 -3.68 5.41
N ILE A 49 -11.48 -2.98 4.76
CA ILE A 49 -10.98 -1.68 5.21
C ILE A 49 -11.64 -0.57 4.40
N LYS A 50 -12.23 0.41 5.08
CA LYS A 50 -12.84 1.60 4.48
C LYS A 50 -12.33 2.86 5.16
N ALA A 51 -11.36 3.54 4.54
CA ALA A 51 -10.74 4.73 5.12
C ALA A 51 -11.67 5.96 5.02
N LEU A 52 -12.37 6.06 3.88
CA LEU A 52 -13.42 7.00 3.51
C LEU A 52 -12.93 8.30 2.90
N ALA A 53 -12.54 9.32 3.64
CA ALA A 53 -12.10 10.58 3.05
C ALA A 53 -11.08 11.22 3.98
N GLY A 54 -10.11 11.93 3.42
CA GLY A 54 -8.95 12.40 4.19
C GLY A 54 -7.68 11.79 3.65
N ASP A 55 -6.53 12.24 4.11
CA ASP A 55 -5.24 11.68 3.71
C ASP A 55 -4.92 10.50 4.66
N ASP A 56 -5.27 9.28 4.27
CA ASP A 56 -5.27 8.12 5.14
C ASP A 56 -3.98 7.29 5.03
N THR A 57 -3.60 6.64 6.14
CA THR A 57 -2.57 5.59 6.14
C THR A 57 -3.21 4.25 6.45
N VAL A 58 -3.14 3.30 5.53
CA VAL A 58 -3.81 1.99 5.63
C VAL A 58 -2.79 0.86 5.53
N THR A 59 -2.91 -0.13 6.41
CA THR A 59 -2.12 -1.37 6.37
C THR A 59 -3.04 -2.58 6.51
N GLY A 60 -3.08 -3.47 5.50
CA GLY A 60 -3.91 -4.69 5.52
C GLY A 60 -3.37 -5.78 6.47
N GLN A 61 -2.07 -6.06 6.38
CA GLN A 61 -1.33 -7.16 7.04
C GLN A 61 -1.40 -8.47 6.24
N ASP A 62 -1.69 -9.61 6.88
CA ASP A 62 -1.75 -10.89 6.18
C ASP A 62 -3.21 -11.21 5.86
N GLY A 63 -3.43 -11.92 4.76
CA GLY A 63 -4.75 -12.40 4.33
C GLY A 63 -5.39 -11.50 3.29
N ASN A 64 -6.38 -12.06 2.59
CA ASN A 64 -6.94 -11.44 1.40
C ASN A 64 -7.87 -10.28 1.75
N ASP A 65 -7.34 -9.07 1.68
CA ASP A 65 -8.01 -7.87 2.12
C ASP A 65 -8.79 -7.18 0.99
N THR A 66 -9.79 -6.39 1.39
CA THR A 66 -10.55 -5.51 0.51
C THR A 66 -10.46 -4.09 1.04
N ILE A 67 -9.68 -3.26 0.38
CA ILE A 67 -9.33 -1.91 0.83
C ILE A 67 -10.00 -0.87 -0.07
N PHE A 68 -10.78 0.01 0.54
CA PHE A 68 -11.32 1.22 -0.07
C PHE A 68 -10.73 2.43 0.65
N ALA A 69 -9.79 3.12 0.02
CA ALA A 69 -9.13 4.26 0.63
C ALA A 69 -10.08 5.47 0.62
N GLY A 70 -10.42 6.00 -0.56
CA GLY A 70 -11.36 7.11 -0.64
C GLY A 70 -10.83 8.28 -1.43
N PRO A 71 -11.56 9.41 -1.50
CA PRO A 71 -10.93 10.67 -1.86
C PRO A 71 -9.90 11.12 -0.80
N GLY A 72 -8.71 11.46 -1.26
CA GLY A 72 -7.61 11.92 -0.41
C GLY A 72 -6.28 11.38 -0.90
N ARG A 73 -5.18 11.87 -0.34
CA ARG A 73 -3.85 11.38 -0.68
C ARG A 73 -3.48 10.29 0.29
N ASP A 74 -3.73 9.06 -0.12
CA ASP A 74 -3.65 7.89 0.74
C ASP A 74 -2.29 7.20 0.60
N THR A 75 -1.81 6.63 1.71
CA THR A 75 -0.66 5.71 1.74
C THR A 75 -1.15 4.35 2.17
N ILE A 76 -1.06 3.38 1.27
CA ILE A 76 -1.70 2.07 1.46
C ILE A 76 -0.64 0.97 1.31
N ASP A 77 -0.62 0.05 2.28
CA ASP A 77 0.12 -1.19 2.24
C ASP A 77 -0.89 -2.34 2.32
N GLY A 78 -1.08 -3.08 1.23
CA GLY A 78 -1.95 -4.26 1.18
C GLY A 78 -1.47 -5.33 2.16
N GLY A 79 -0.15 -5.53 2.22
CA GLY A 79 0.44 -6.65 2.92
C GLY A 79 0.34 -7.94 2.10
N ALA A 80 0.46 -9.10 2.75
CA ALA A 80 0.49 -10.40 2.08
C ALA A 80 -0.93 -10.96 1.91
N GLY A 81 -1.24 -11.62 0.80
CA GLY A 81 -2.59 -12.06 0.48
C GLY A 81 -2.96 -11.74 -0.96
N ASP A 82 -4.07 -12.30 -1.46
CA ASP A 82 -4.70 -11.76 -2.69
C ASP A 82 -5.59 -10.55 -2.33
N ASP A 83 -5.04 -9.35 -2.44
CA ASP A 83 -5.71 -8.12 -2.04
C ASP A 83 -6.51 -7.48 -3.18
N ARG A 84 -7.54 -6.72 -2.79
CA ARG A 84 -8.30 -5.85 -3.70
C ARG A 84 -8.30 -4.43 -3.20
N LEU A 85 -7.73 -3.52 -3.98
CA LEU A 85 -7.52 -2.14 -3.58
C LEU A 85 -8.15 -1.17 -4.58
N TRP A 86 -8.90 -0.20 -4.04
CA TRP A 86 -9.35 0.99 -4.75
C TRP A 86 -8.90 2.23 -3.99
N ALA A 87 -7.89 2.92 -4.51
CA ALA A 87 -7.35 4.14 -3.89
C ALA A 87 -8.32 5.31 -4.12
N LYS A 88 -8.70 5.51 -5.38
CA LYS A 88 -9.77 6.36 -5.92
C LYS A 88 -9.33 7.72 -6.43
N ALA A 89 -9.05 8.71 -5.59
CA ALA A 89 -8.88 10.07 -6.11
C ALA A 89 -7.85 10.86 -5.32
N ALA A 90 -7.06 11.64 -6.06
CA ALA A 90 -5.83 12.30 -5.65
C ALA A 90 -4.61 11.39 -5.82
N VAL A 91 -3.45 11.86 -5.36
CA VAL A 91 -2.16 11.21 -5.56
C VAL A 91 -1.92 10.21 -4.44
N ASP A 92 -1.96 8.94 -4.78
CA ASP A 92 -1.84 7.84 -3.84
C ASP A 92 -0.47 7.13 -3.92
N VAL A 93 -0.07 6.51 -2.81
CA VAL A 93 1.08 5.62 -2.75
C VAL A 93 0.60 4.25 -2.31
N VAL A 94 0.63 3.29 -3.22
CA VAL A 94 0.17 1.92 -2.97
C VAL A 94 1.37 0.98 -2.95
N ALA A 95 1.49 0.16 -1.92
CA ALA A 95 2.40 -0.95 -1.86
C ALA A 95 1.61 -2.24 -1.67
N LEU A 96 1.94 -3.26 -2.44
CA LEU A 96 1.38 -4.60 -2.30
C LEU A 96 2.47 -5.55 -1.78
N GLY A 97 2.07 -6.59 -1.04
CA GLY A 97 2.99 -7.59 -0.51
C GLY A 97 3.34 -8.66 -1.53
N ASP A 98 3.83 -9.79 -1.04
CA ASP A 98 4.34 -10.91 -1.81
C ASP A 98 3.47 -12.16 -1.67
N GLU A 99 3.68 -13.10 -2.62
CA GLU A 99 3.18 -14.49 -2.68
C GLU A 99 1.95 -14.76 -3.55
N GLU A 100 1.10 -13.75 -3.78
CA GLU A 100 -0.24 -13.91 -4.36
C GLU A 100 -0.56 -12.82 -5.40
N GLY A 101 -1.75 -12.86 -6.00
CA GLY A 101 -2.09 -12.00 -7.13
C GLY A 101 -3.04 -10.88 -6.73
N ASP A 102 -2.57 -9.64 -6.83
CA ASP A 102 -3.33 -8.49 -6.36
C ASP A 102 -4.12 -7.79 -7.47
N VAL A 103 -5.21 -7.12 -7.09
CA VAL A 103 -5.97 -6.24 -7.99
C VAL A 103 -5.98 -4.82 -7.45
N VAL A 104 -5.42 -3.89 -8.22
CA VAL A 104 -5.31 -2.48 -7.83
C VAL A 104 -5.99 -1.59 -8.84
N THR A 105 -6.75 -0.62 -8.35
CA THR A 105 -7.20 0.54 -9.12
C THR A 105 -6.73 1.82 -8.46
N GLY A 106 -5.84 2.58 -9.12
CA GLY A 106 -5.36 3.88 -8.66
C GLY A 106 -6.49 4.90 -8.64
N GLY A 107 -7.15 5.08 -9.79
CA GLY A 107 -8.31 5.94 -9.91
C GLY A 107 -7.94 7.23 -10.62
N ALA A 108 -8.11 8.40 -9.99
CA ALA A 108 -7.81 9.68 -10.61
C ALA A 108 -6.71 10.42 -9.84
N GLY A 109 -5.65 10.84 -10.50
CA GLY A 109 -4.50 11.47 -9.87
C GLY A 109 -3.20 10.92 -10.44
N ASP A 110 -2.07 11.49 -10.06
CA ASP A 110 -0.76 10.98 -10.50
C ASP A 110 -0.25 9.97 -9.46
N ASP A 111 -0.63 8.71 -9.60
CA ASP A 111 -0.43 7.68 -8.58
C ASP A 111 0.96 7.05 -8.63
N ARG A 112 1.39 6.51 -7.48
CA ARG A 112 2.61 5.69 -7.38
C ARG A 112 2.25 4.32 -6.85
N ILE A 113 2.23 3.33 -7.72
CA ILE A 113 1.86 1.96 -7.38
C ILE A 113 3.12 1.09 -7.39
N HIS A 114 3.46 0.53 -6.24
CA HIS A 114 4.58 -0.36 -6.04
C HIS A 114 4.06 -1.78 -5.85
N VAL A 115 4.24 -2.61 -6.87
CA VAL A 115 3.88 -4.02 -6.83
C VAL A 115 5.15 -4.81 -6.51
N ARG A 116 5.11 -5.64 -5.46
CA ARG A 116 6.23 -6.49 -5.07
C ARG A 116 6.13 -7.84 -5.79
N ASP A 117 7.01 -8.78 -5.47
CA ASP A 117 7.06 -10.06 -6.18
C ASP A 117 5.80 -10.90 -5.85
N GLY A 118 4.84 -10.93 -6.76
CA GLY A 118 3.62 -11.75 -6.71
C GLY A 118 3.43 -12.59 -7.98
N GLU A 119 2.63 -13.66 -7.89
CA GLU A 119 2.15 -14.37 -9.08
C GLU A 119 0.82 -13.72 -9.52
N ARG A 120 0.85 -12.94 -10.61
CA ARG A 120 -0.33 -12.39 -11.33
C ARG A 120 -1.01 -11.18 -10.66
N ASP A 121 -0.38 -10.01 -10.81
CA ASP A 121 -0.99 -8.73 -10.45
C ASP A 121 -1.75 -8.10 -11.64
N ASP A 122 -2.91 -7.51 -11.35
CA ASP A 122 -3.73 -6.72 -12.26
C ASP A 122 -3.83 -5.29 -11.75
N VAL A 123 -3.03 -4.40 -12.34
CA VAL A 123 -3.01 -2.98 -11.99
C VAL A 123 -3.73 -2.17 -13.07
N THR A 124 -4.75 -1.44 -12.66
CA THR A 124 -5.40 -0.39 -13.46
C THR A 124 -5.05 0.96 -12.86
N CYS A 125 -4.32 1.81 -13.56
CA CYS A 125 -3.92 3.09 -12.96
C CYS A 125 -5.05 4.13 -12.98
N GLY A 126 -5.77 4.22 -14.10
CA GLY A 126 -6.89 5.16 -14.26
C GLY A 126 -6.47 6.47 -14.93
N ASP A 127 -7.01 7.59 -14.44
CA ASP A 127 -6.78 8.93 -15.00
C ASP A 127 -5.58 9.60 -14.32
N GLY A 128 -4.55 10.00 -15.10
CA GLY A 128 -3.43 10.79 -14.59
C GLY A 128 -2.10 10.38 -15.19
N GLU A 129 -1.00 10.96 -14.68
CA GLU A 129 0.35 10.49 -14.99
C GLU A 129 0.80 9.50 -13.90
N ASP A 130 0.42 8.24 -14.07
CA ASP A 130 0.65 7.19 -13.08
C ASP A 130 1.98 6.47 -13.28
N MET A 131 2.67 6.19 -12.17
CA MET A 131 3.92 5.43 -12.15
C MET A 131 3.72 4.08 -11.45
N VAL A 132 3.91 2.99 -12.20
CA VAL A 132 3.89 1.62 -11.65
C VAL A 132 5.30 1.08 -11.58
N VAL A 133 5.77 0.77 -10.37
CA VAL A 133 7.06 0.11 -10.12
C VAL A 133 6.81 -1.35 -9.79
N ALA A 134 7.18 -2.26 -10.70
CA ALA A 134 7.10 -3.70 -10.45
C ALA A 134 8.38 -4.44 -10.87
N ASP A 135 8.60 -5.59 -10.25
CA ASP A 135 9.78 -6.45 -10.48
C ASP A 135 9.51 -7.49 -11.57
N GLN A 136 8.27 -7.96 -11.65
CA GLN A 136 7.72 -8.87 -12.66
C GLN A 136 6.32 -8.37 -13.02
N PHE A 137 5.96 -8.38 -14.30
CA PHE A 137 4.64 -7.95 -14.77
C PHE A 137 3.87 -9.17 -15.26
N ASP A 138 2.63 -9.32 -14.80
CA ASP A 138 1.66 -10.16 -15.50
C ASP A 138 0.68 -9.27 -16.29
N SER A 139 0.07 -8.24 -15.66
CA SER A 139 -0.82 -7.28 -16.35
C SER A 139 -0.83 -5.88 -15.73
N VAL A 140 -0.62 -4.86 -16.58
CA VAL A 140 -0.93 -3.46 -16.28
C VAL A 140 -1.85 -2.96 -17.38
N ALA A 141 -3.01 -2.46 -16.99
CA ALA A 141 -4.02 -1.88 -17.85
C ALA A 141 -3.96 -0.34 -17.78
N ASP A 142 -4.44 0.30 -18.85
CA ASP A 142 -4.36 1.74 -19.13
C ASP A 142 -2.93 2.25 -19.42
N ASP A 143 -2.81 3.52 -19.85
CA ASP A 143 -1.57 4.16 -20.32
C ASP A 143 -0.60 4.49 -19.16
N CYS A 144 -0.38 3.56 -18.23
CA CYS A 144 0.51 3.74 -17.09
C CYS A 144 1.98 3.85 -17.50
N GLU A 145 2.74 4.74 -16.85
CA GLU A 145 4.20 4.71 -16.95
C GLU A 145 4.74 3.56 -16.09
N VAL A 146 5.21 2.52 -16.77
CA VAL A 146 5.71 1.31 -16.12
C VAL A 146 7.24 1.37 -15.98
N VAL A 147 7.73 1.35 -14.74
CA VAL A 147 9.15 1.31 -14.40
C VAL A 147 9.52 -0.09 -13.93
N HIS A 148 10.25 -0.84 -14.76
CA HIS A 148 10.80 -2.14 -14.37
C HIS A 148 12.00 -1.95 -13.43
N ARG A 149 11.96 -2.53 -12.21
CA ARG A 149 13.13 -2.50 -11.30
C ARG A 149 14.36 -3.18 -11.91
N LYS A 150 14.15 -4.11 -12.84
CA LYS A 150 15.21 -4.83 -13.59
C LYS A 150 15.95 -3.96 -14.62
N ASP A 151 15.42 -2.80 -14.99
CA ASP A 151 16.08 -1.88 -15.93
C ASP A 151 17.07 -0.92 -15.23
N VAL A 152 17.13 -0.95 -13.90
CA VAL A 152 18.20 -0.29 -13.15
C VAL A 152 19.44 -1.14 -13.23
N THR A 153 20.35 -0.79 -14.13
CA THR A 153 21.66 -1.44 -14.22
C THR A 153 22.40 -1.36 -12.87
N ASP A 154 23.21 -2.37 -12.55
CA ASP A 154 24.06 -2.38 -11.34
C ASP A 154 24.91 -1.09 -11.23
N GLU A 155 25.25 -0.50 -12.37
CA GLU A 155 25.96 0.78 -12.47
C GLU A 155 25.09 1.97 -12.04
N GLN A 156 23.83 2.04 -12.48
CA GLN A 156 22.87 3.06 -12.04
C GLN A 156 22.54 2.90 -10.55
N LEU A 157 22.44 1.66 -10.06
CA LEU A 157 22.23 1.37 -8.63
C LEU A 157 23.47 1.75 -7.79
N ALA A 158 24.67 1.46 -8.28
CA ALA A 158 25.92 1.89 -7.64
C ALA A 158 26.05 3.42 -7.62
N ALA A 159 25.70 4.09 -8.71
CA ALA A 159 25.69 5.55 -8.81
C ALA A 159 24.67 6.20 -7.87
N ALA A 160 23.48 5.61 -7.71
CA ALA A 160 22.46 6.08 -6.77
C ALA A 160 22.95 5.94 -5.30
N LYS A 161 23.50 4.78 -4.93
CA LYS A 161 24.06 4.54 -3.59
C LYS A 161 25.20 5.50 -3.24
N GLN A 162 26.09 5.78 -4.21
CA GLN A 162 27.18 6.75 -4.02
C GLN A 162 26.66 8.18 -3.80
N ARG A 163 25.61 8.58 -4.52
CA ARG A 163 24.99 9.91 -4.35
C ARG A 163 24.33 10.07 -2.97
N GLU A 164 23.68 9.02 -2.48
CA GLU A 164 23.08 8.99 -1.15
C GLU A 164 24.14 9.07 -0.04
N GLN A 165 25.20 8.26 -0.14
CA GLN A 165 26.34 8.28 0.80
C GLN A 165 27.03 9.65 0.81
N ALA A 166 27.32 10.21 -0.37
CA ALA A 166 27.89 11.55 -0.48
C ALA A 166 26.95 12.64 0.10
N GLY A 167 25.63 12.44 0.01
CA GLY A 167 24.64 13.32 0.64
C GLY A 167 24.64 13.22 2.18
N ALA A 168 24.76 12.01 2.71
CA ALA A 168 24.87 11.76 4.15
C ALA A 168 26.16 12.34 4.73
N GLU A 169 27.30 12.15 4.06
CA GLU A 169 28.60 12.70 4.45
C GLU A 169 28.59 14.23 4.45
N ARG A 170 28.05 14.87 3.40
CA ARG A 170 27.89 16.32 3.36
C ARG A 170 27.02 16.87 4.49
N ARG A 171 25.97 16.14 4.88
CA ARG A 171 25.12 16.51 6.03
C ARG A 171 25.86 16.39 7.36
N HIS A 172 26.65 15.32 7.52
CA HIS A 172 27.48 15.12 8.71
C HIS A 172 28.58 16.18 8.84
N GLU A 173 29.33 16.47 7.77
CA GLU A 173 30.36 17.50 7.74
C GLU A 173 29.79 18.90 8.01
N ARG A 174 28.65 19.24 7.39
CA ARG A 174 27.98 20.51 7.65
C ARG A 174 27.51 20.62 9.10
N GLY A 175 27.04 19.51 9.69
CA GLY A 175 26.71 19.43 11.11
C GLY A 175 27.91 19.70 12.02
N GLU A 176 29.05 19.09 11.74
CA GLU A 176 30.29 19.29 12.51
C GLU A 176 30.88 20.69 12.34
N GLN A 177 30.84 21.25 11.13
CA GLN A 177 31.25 22.64 10.88
C GLN A 177 30.39 23.64 11.66
N VAL A 178 29.07 23.43 11.72
CA VAL A 178 28.17 24.26 12.51
C VAL A 178 28.50 24.16 14.00
N LYS A 179 28.75 22.95 14.52
CA LYS A 179 29.16 22.76 15.93
C LYS A 179 30.48 23.48 16.24
N GLN A 180 31.48 23.39 15.36
CA GLN A 180 32.76 24.09 15.52
C GLN A 180 32.60 25.61 15.48
N GLN A 181 31.81 26.15 14.55
CA GLN A 181 31.53 27.58 14.48
C GLN A 181 30.83 28.11 15.74
N VAL A 182 29.87 27.35 16.28
CA VAL A 182 29.19 27.71 17.53
C VAL A 182 30.19 27.70 18.70
N LYS A 183 31.03 26.67 18.79
CA LYS A 183 32.07 26.56 19.84
C LYS A 183 33.06 27.72 19.78
N GLN A 184 33.49 28.10 18.58
CA GLN A 184 34.45 29.19 18.39
C GLN A 184 33.83 30.55 18.70
N LYS A 185 32.59 30.81 18.26
CA LYS A 185 31.84 32.01 18.66
C LYS A 185 31.65 32.11 20.17
N LEU A 186 31.47 30.98 20.86
CA LEU A 186 31.35 30.95 22.31
C LEU A 186 32.68 31.27 23.00
N GLN A 187 33.79 30.69 22.53
CA GLN A 187 35.14 30.98 23.03
C GLN A 187 35.51 32.46 22.84
N ASP A 188 35.22 33.03 21.67
CA ASP A 188 35.43 34.46 21.39
C ASP A 188 34.62 35.35 22.35
N ARG A 189 33.36 34.99 22.62
CA ARG A 189 32.52 35.72 23.58
C ARG A 189 33.09 35.64 25.00
N LEU A 190 33.63 34.50 25.40
CA LEU A 190 34.27 34.32 26.71
C LEU A 190 35.56 35.12 26.83
N GLN A 191 36.43 35.09 25.80
CA GLN A 191 37.66 35.87 25.77
C GLN A 191 37.38 37.39 25.82
N ARG A 192 36.40 37.87 25.04
CA ARG A 192 35.97 39.29 25.09
C ARG A 192 35.42 39.69 26.46
N ARG A 193 34.74 38.80 27.17
CA ARG A 193 34.27 39.05 28.54
C ARG A 193 35.41 39.08 29.55
N ALA A 194 36.41 38.22 29.39
CA ALA A 194 37.60 38.20 30.24
C ALA A 194 38.45 39.47 30.04
N ALA A 195 38.67 39.90 28.80
CA ALA A 195 39.43 41.11 28.48
C ALA A 195 38.79 42.43 28.94
N ARG A 196 37.48 42.45 29.20
CA ARG A 196 36.76 43.61 29.77
C ARG A 196 36.81 43.66 31.31
N ARG A 197 37.31 42.61 31.95
CA ARG A 197 37.39 42.47 33.42
C ARG A 197 38.82 42.61 33.96
N ALA A 198 39.82 42.67 33.08
CA ALA A 198 41.22 42.98 33.38
C ALA A 198 41.48 44.46 33.08
#